data_AF-A0A0F5VTD8-F1
#
_entry.id   AF-A0A0F5VTD8-F1
#
_cell.length_a   1.000
_cell.length_b   1.000
_cell.length_c   1.000
_cell.angle_alpha   90.00
_cell.angle_beta   90.00
_cell.angle_gamma   90.00
#
_symmetry.space_group_name_H-M   'P 1'
#
loop_
_entity.id
_entity.type
_entity.pdbx_description
1 polymer ?
#
loop_
_entity_poly.entity_id
_entity_poly.type
_entity_poly.pdbx_seq_one_letter_code
_entity_poly.pdbx_strand_id
1 'polypeptide(L)'
;MTTVICPYCFDRAPAAKLPYRCLMTPSGVRGGAPCGPERDDVWAGFMGPSVPPAARMRGPVFLPARGVAALAAGVRGGGSSVSCPGCGVTTPVRVCRSCHSDLPSDYCDQDSRIIALVGAKASGKSTYVSVLVNELNQRVGQSYQAVLAAMGQSTQQRDKEMAEDLYDRLRLPDATRPAALGFNDPLLYRLSVPRRSRMGSGTRHTTLVFFDAAGEDLAGAEAMDRYTRYLSAADGIVLLVDPLQLGSVRDRLPVHDGPPLPVVETPPRQIAADLAAQLRAHGKGGSRGRVSTPIAVAVTKSDMLKPLLDPHSPLLANAPHTGGAFDEDGRLAVHEEIRSLMADWDAGALVRQLELDFAELSLFGLSALGAPPPADAPADVPKSGPRPVRVEDPLLWLLVRRGLLPVRSAGKGRVK
;
A
#
# COMPACT_ATOMS: atom_id res chain seq x y z
N MET A 1 -15.21 -18.68 5.11
CA MET A 1 -15.90 -17.37 5.20
C MET A 1 -14.86 -16.28 5.01
N THR A 2 -15.07 -15.35 4.09
CA THR A 2 -14.13 -14.26 3.81
C THR A 2 -14.00 -13.36 5.04
N THR A 3 -12.77 -13.20 5.54
CA THR A 3 -12.46 -12.27 6.61
C THR A 3 -12.06 -10.95 5.99
N VAL A 4 -12.75 -9.88 6.36
CA VAL A 4 -12.48 -8.52 5.91
C VAL A 4 -11.68 -7.82 6.99
N ILE A 5 -10.59 -7.18 6.58
CA ILE A 5 -9.80 -6.28 7.44
C ILE A 5 -10.21 -4.87 7.08
N CYS A 6 -10.72 -4.06 7.99
CA CYS A 6 -11.05 -2.67 7.67
C CYS A 6 -9.78 -1.93 7.22
N PRO A 7 -9.74 -1.28 6.04
CA PRO A 7 -8.53 -0.60 5.59
C PRO A 7 -8.22 0.66 6.39
N TYR A 8 -9.22 1.18 7.13
CA TYR A 8 -9.09 2.39 7.93
C TYR A 8 -8.57 2.09 9.33
N CYS A 9 -9.25 1.20 10.09
CA CYS A 9 -8.91 0.91 11.49
C CYS A 9 -8.30 -0.49 11.72
N PHE A 10 -8.20 -1.30 10.67
CA PHE A 10 -7.62 -2.66 10.70
C PHE A 10 -8.34 -3.68 11.59
N ASP A 11 -9.56 -3.39 12.05
CA ASP A 11 -10.45 -4.38 12.68
C ASP A 11 -10.74 -5.54 11.71
N ARG A 12 -10.75 -6.76 12.25
CA ARG A 12 -10.99 -7.99 11.48
C ARG A 12 -12.40 -8.49 11.77
N ALA A 13 -13.21 -8.60 10.73
CA ALA A 13 -14.58 -9.11 10.84
C ALA A 13 -14.92 -10.06 9.69
N PRO A 14 -15.71 -11.13 9.91
CA PRO A 14 -16.27 -11.89 8.81
C PRO A 14 -17.18 -11.00 7.95
N ALA A 15 -17.06 -11.06 6.62
CA ALA A 15 -17.83 -10.22 5.69
C ALA A 15 -19.35 -10.26 5.98
N ALA A 16 -19.88 -11.45 6.27
CA ALA A 16 -21.30 -11.67 6.58
C ALA A 16 -21.78 -11.06 7.92
N LYS A 17 -20.86 -10.57 8.76
CA LYS A 17 -21.16 -9.91 10.04
C LYS A 17 -20.99 -8.39 9.98
N LEU A 18 -20.67 -7.82 8.81
CA LEU A 18 -20.57 -6.39 8.65
C LEU A 18 -21.96 -5.73 8.66
N PRO A 19 -22.14 -4.63 9.40
CA PRO A 19 -23.30 -3.75 9.25
C PRO A 19 -23.37 -3.11 7.87
N TYR A 20 -24.51 -2.51 7.54
CA TYR A 20 -24.76 -1.77 6.31
C TYR A 20 -25.20 -0.34 6.61
N ARG A 21 -24.95 0.59 5.67
CA ARG A 21 -25.39 1.98 5.75
C ARG A 21 -26.56 2.24 4.80
N CYS A 22 -27.63 2.83 5.33
CA CYS A 22 -28.72 3.34 4.52
C CYS A 22 -28.24 4.50 3.63
N LEU A 23 -28.60 4.50 2.35
CA LEU A 23 -28.21 5.55 1.40
C LEU A 23 -29.02 6.85 1.56
N MET A 24 -30.06 6.85 2.41
CA MET A 24 -30.97 7.99 2.63
C MET A 24 -31.52 8.56 1.33
N THR A 25 -31.93 7.69 0.39
CA THR A 25 -32.48 8.17 -0.87
C THR A 25 -33.76 8.97 -0.61
N PRO A 26 -33.99 10.10 -1.31
CA PRO A 26 -35.12 10.99 -1.05
C PRO A 26 -36.49 10.31 -1.22
N SER A 27 -36.54 9.28 -2.06
CA SER A 27 -37.68 8.39 -2.23
C SER A 27 -37.41 7.06 -1.53
N GLY A 28 -38.25 6.71 -0.56
CA GLY A 28 -38.32 5.33 -0.07
C GLY A 28 -38.87 4.38 -1.14
N VAL A 29 -38.76 3.07 -0.91
CA VAL A 29 -39.43 2.08 -1.77
C VAL A 29 -40.93 2.09 -1.43
N ARG A 30 -41.81 1.78 -2.40
CA ARG A 30 -43.29 1.81 -2.25
C ARG A 30 -43.75 1.31 -0.87
N GLY A 31 -44.20 2.24 -0.02
CA GLY A 31 -44.73 1.96 1.33
C GLY A 31 -43.79 2.28 2.52
N GLY A 32 -42.50 2.56 2.29
CA GLY A 32 -41.54 2.95 3.33
C GLY A 32 -41.32 4.46 3.41
N ALA A 33 -41.29 5.02 4.63
CA ALA A 33 -40.88 6.40 4.85
C ALA A 33 -39.38 6.57 4.58
N PRO A 34 -38.93 7.69 3.97
CA PRO A 34 -37.51 7.93 3.74
C PRO A 34 -36.76 8.03 5.08
N CYS A 35 -35.59 7.38 5.18
CA CYS A 35 -34.72 7.54 6.34
C CYS A 35 -34.04 8.91 6.30
N GLY A 36 -34.09 9.63 7.42
CA GLY A 36 -33.30 10.85 7.62
C GLY A 36 -31.86 10.53 8.02
N PRO A 37 -30.96 11.53 7.96
CA PRO A 37 -29.62 11.40 8.49
C PRO A 37 -29.64 11.30 10.02
N GLU A 38 -28.80 10.41 10.54
CA GLU A 38 -28.55 10.22 11.96
C GLU A 38 -27.12 10.60 12.30
N ARG A 39 -26.90 11.02 13.54
CA ARG A 39 -25.57 11.37 14.03
C ARG A 39 -24.77 10.09 14.25
N ASP A 40 -23.64 9.95 13.55
CA ASP A 40 -22.73 8.81 13.67
C ASP A 40 -21.52 9.17 14.55
N ASP A 41 -21.71 9.09 15.87
CA ASP A 41 -20.68 9.45 16.85
C ASP A 41 -19.48 8.50 16.85
N VAL A 42 -19.67 7.23 16.47
CA VAL A 42 -18.57 6.26 16.36
C VAL A 42 -17.66 6.63 15.20
N TRP A 43 -18.24 6.95 14.03
CA TRP A 43 -17.45 7.42 12.89
C TRP A 43 -16.81 8.79 13.16
N ALA A 44 -17.56 9.73 13.75
CA ALA A 44 -17.04 11.05 14.07
C ALA A 44 -15.91 11.00 15.08
N GLY A 45 -16.00 10.15 16.10
CA GLY A 45 -14.93 9.91 17.08
C GLY A 45 -13.68 9.32 16.41
N PHE A 46 -13.85 8.35 15.51
CA PHE A 46 -12.74 7.77 14.76
C PHE A 46 -12.01 8.76 13.84
N MET A 47 -12.75 9.62 13.17
CA MET A 47 -12.19 10.63 12.25
C MET A 47 -11.60 11.84 12.99
N GLY A 48 -11.90 12.00 14.27
CA GLY A 48 -11.33 13.04 15.13
C GLY A 48 -12.07 14.39 15.10
N PRO A 49 -11.57 15.37 15.88
CA PRO A 49 -12.30 16.61 16.16
C PRO A 49 -12.44 17.56 14.95
N SER A 50 -11.66 17.40 13.89
CA SER A 50 -11.74 18.20 12.67
C SER A 50 -12.98 17.94 11.82
N VAL A 51 -13.77 16.91 12.13
CA VAL A 51 -14.98 16.59 11.36
C VAL A 51 -16.06 17.67 11.59
N PRO A 52 -16.49 18.38 10.54
CA PRO A 52 -17.54 19.38 10.65
C PRO A 52 -18.86 18.74 11.10
N PRO A 53 -19.70 19.43 11.89
CA PRO A 53 -20.96 18.88 12.40
C PRO A 53 -21.86 18.28 11.30
N ALA A 54 -21.93 18.91 10.13
CA ALA A 54 -22.71 18.42 8.99
C ALA A 54 -22.21 17.05 8.47
N ALA A 55 -20.90 16.79 8.49
CA ALA A 55 -20.33 15.52 8.03
C ALA A 55 -20.59 14.36 9.01
N ARG A 56 -20.96 14.66 10.27
CA ARG A 56 -21.33 13.65 11.28
C ARG A 56 -22.72 13.06 11.04
N MET A 57 -23.55 13.75 10.25
CA MET A 57 -24.89 13.34 9.89
C MET A 57 -24.82 12.38 8.70
N ARG A 58 -24.98 11.08 8.95
CA ARG A 58 -24.82 10.01 7.96
C ARG A 58 -26.06 9.12 7.92
N GLY A 59 -26.12 8.23 6.94
CA GLY A 59 -27.19 7.23 6.87
C GLY A 59 -27.19 6.30 8.08
N PRO A 60 -28.38 5.91 8.60
CA PRO A 60 -28.49 4.93 9.67
C PRO A 60 -27.69 3.66 9.39
N VAL A 61 -27.01 3.14 10.41
CA VAL A 61 -26.27 1.87 10.36
C VAL A 61 -27.15 0.77 10.91
N PHE A 62 -27.27 -0.34 10.18
CA PHE A 62 -28.11 -1.46 10.59
C PHE A 62 -27.43 -2.81 10.32
N LEU A 63 -27.83 -3.83 11.09
CA LEU A 63 -27.42 -5.21 10.85
C LEU A 63 -28.41 -5.88 9.89
N PRO A 64 -27.93 -6.76 8.98
CA PRO A 64 -28.83 -7.50 8.11
C PRO A 64 -29.69 -8.48 8.93
N ALA A 65 -30.97 -8.58 8.60
CA ALA A 65 -31.87 -9.57 9.21
C ALA A 65 -31.34 -11.00 8.96
N ARG A 66 -31.42 -11.88 9.97
CA ARG A 66 -30.98 -13.28 9.89
C ARG A 66 -32.10 -14.24 10.27
N GLY A 67 -32.02 -15.48 9.77
CA GLY A 67 -32.92 -16.58 10.15
C GLY A 67 -34.36 -16.37 9.66
N VAL A 68 -35.35 -16.71 10.50
CA VAL A 68 -36.79 -16.57 10.20
C VAL A 68 -37.19 -15.14 9.80
N ALA A 69 -36.50 -14.11 10.30
CA ALA A 69 -36.73 -12.73 9.91
C ALA A 69 -36.30 -12.43 8.45
N ALA A 70 -35.26 -13.10 7.94
CA ALA A 70 -34.85 -12.97 6.54
C ALA A 70 -35.82 -13.66 5.57
N LEU A 71 -36.37 -14.82 5.98
CA LEU A 71 -37.42 -15.54 5.25
C LEU A 71 -38.73 -14.74 5.20
N ALA A 72 -39.14 -14.15 6.33
CA ALA A 72 -40.33 -13.31 6.42
C ALA A 72 -40.20 -12.00 5.62
N ALA A 73 -38.99 -11.45 5.51
CA ALA A 73 -38.70 -10.24 4.72
C ALA A 73 -38.43 -10.52 3.23
N GLY A 74 -38.50 -11.77 2.76
CA GLY A 74 -38.19 -12.14 1.38
C GLY A 74 -36.71 -11.93 0.99
N VAL A 75 -35.83 -11.72 1.97
CA VAL A 75 -34.42 -11.42 1.75
C VAL A 75 -33.65 -12.74 1.60
N ARG A 76 -33.30 -13.09 0.36
CA ARG A 76 -32.37 -14.20 0.07
C ARG A 76 -30.99 -13.83 0.61
N GLY A 77 -30.69 -14.31 1.82
CA GLY A 77 -29.41 -14.12 2.50
C GLY A 77 -28.25 -14.66 1.66
N GLY A 78 -27.38 -13.76 1.23
CA GLY A 78 -26.18 -14.09 0.45
C GLY A 78 -25.76 -13.04 -0.59
N GLY A 79 -26.58 -12.01 -0.84
CA GLY A 79 -26.31 -10.98 -1.84
C GLY A 79 -25.29 -9.91 -1.41
N SER A 80 -24.67 -9.26 -2.39
CA SER A 80 -23.77 -8.10 -2.22
C SER A 80 -24.47 -6.85 -1.67
N SER A 81 -25.80 -6.86 -1.56
CA SER A 81 -26.63 -5.76 -1.06
C SER A 81 -27.80 -6.26 -0.21
N VAL A 82 -28.32 -5.38 0.65
CA VAL A 82 -29.45 -5.66 1.55
C VAL A 82 -30.43 -4.48 1.60
N SER A 83 -31.71 -4.76 1.82
CA SER A 83 -32.73 -3.72 1.99
C SER A 83 -32.69 -3.11 3.39
N CYS A 84 -32.71 -1.78 3.46
CA CYS A 84 -32.82 -1.04 4.72
C CYS A 84 -34.15 -1.37 5.41
N PRO A 85 -34.15 -1.75 6.70
CA PRO A 85 -35.39 -2.09 7.41
C PRO A 85 -36.32 -0.87 7.63
N GLY A 86 -35.80 0.36 7.56
CA GLY A 86 -36.59 1.58 7.70
C GLY A 86 -37.28 1.99 6.40
N CYS A 87 -36.51 2.29 5.36
CA CYS A 87 -37.03 2.85 4.10
C CYS A 87 -37.19 1.82 2.95
N GLY A 88 -36.77 0.58 3.15
CA GLY A 88 -36.82 -0.50 2.14
C GLY A 88 -35.76 -0.40 1.03
N VAL A 89 -34.99 0.69 0.97
CA VAL A 89 -33.99 0.95 -0.08
C VAL A 89 -32.84 -0.04 0.02
N THR A 90 -32.48 -0.64 -1.10
CA THR A 90 -31.36 -1.61 -1.16
C THR A 90 -30.03 -0.87 -1.16
N THR A 91 -29.12 -1.27 -0.28
CA THR A 91 -27.78 -0.69 -0.13
C THR A 91 -26.70 -1.77 -0.28
N PRO A 92 -25.66 -1.53 -1.09
CA PRO A 92 -24.46 -2.37 -1.12
C PRO A 92 -23.40 -1.91 -0.10
N VAL A 93 -23.61 -0.77 0.59
CA VAL A 93 -22.59 -0.14 1.41
C VAL A 93 -22.46 -0.88 2.74
N ARG A 94 -21.42 -1.71 2.85
CA ARG A 94 -21.01 -2.33 4.11
C ARG A 94 -20.20 -1.34 4.94
N VAL A 95 -20.30 -1.48 6.24
CA VAL A 95 -19.73 -0.56 7.22
C VAL A 95 -18.79 -1.33 8.13
N CYS A 96 -17.66 -0.73 8.49
CA CYS A 96 -16.82 -1.28 9.54
C CYS A 96 -17.57 -1.26 10.89
N ARG A 97 -17.70 -2.43 11.53
CA ARG A 97 -18.36 -2.53 12.84
C ARG A 97 -17.66 -1.78 13.99
N SER A 98 -16.38 -1.43 13.82
CA SER A 98 -15.58 -0.79 14.88
C SER A 98 -15.48 0.72 14.70
N CYS A 99 -15.26 1.21 13.48
CA CYS A 99 -15.04 2.63 13.22
C CYS A 99 -16.14 3.29 12.39
N HIS A 100 -17.17 2.52 12.00
CA HIS A 100 -18.29 2.96 11.17
C HIS A 100 -17.91 3.56 9.80
N SER A 101 -16.65 3.41 9.35
CA SER A 101 -16.25 3.80 8.00
C SER A 101 -16.95 2.94 6.95
N ASP A 102 -17.38 3.58 5.87
CA ASP A 102 -17.97 2.91 4.72
C ASP A 102 -16.89 2.17 3.95
N LEU A 103 -17.10 0.88 3.72
CA LEU A 103 -16.18 0.04 2.97
C LEU A 103 -16.57 0.10 1.49
N PRO A 104 -15.60 0.27 0.57
CA PRO A 104 -15.90 0.21 -0.86
C PRO A 104 -16.61 -1.10 -1.22
N SER A 105 -17.61 -1.05 -2.10
CA SER A 105 -18.53 -2.17 -2.39
C SER A 105 -17.79 -3.48 -2.66
N ASP A 106 -16.75 -3.40 -3.48
CA ASP A 106 -16.04 -4.58 -3.96
C ASP A 106 -14.99 -5.06 -2.95
N TYR A 107 -14.63 -4.23 -1.96
CA TYR A 107 -13.60 -4.53 -0.96
C TYR A 107 -13.93 -5.79 -0.15
N CYS A 108 -15.22 -5.98 0.16
CA CYS A 108 -15.65 -7.02 1.08
C CYS A 108 -15.88 -8.38 0.41
N ASP A 109 -15.83 -8.43 -0.92
CA ASP A 109 -16.15 -9.62 -1.73
C ASP A 109 -14.91 -10.26 -2.36
N GLN A 110 -13.72 -9.70 -2.10
CA GLN A 110 -12.44 -10.19 -2.63
C GLN A 110 -11.39 -10.33 -1.53
N ASP A 111 -10.32 -11.05 -1.82
CA ASP A 111 -9.15 -11.10 -0.93
C ASP A 111 -8.49 -9.71 -0.90
N SER A 112 -8.27 -9.16 0.29
CA SER A 112 -7.49 -7.94 0.46
C SER A 112 -6.05 -8.29 0.84
N ARG A 113 -5.11 -7.48 0.36
CA ARG A 113 -3.69 -7.51 0.70
C ARG A 113 -3.25 -6.15 1.17
N ILE A 114 -2.77 -6.11 2.40
CA ILE A 114 -2.28 -4.87 2.98
C ILE A 114 -0.76 -4.84 2.78
N ILE A 115 -0.27 -3.84 2.05
CA ILE A 115 1.16 -3.64 1.85
C ILE A 115 1.59 -2.48 2.72
N ALA A 116 2.42 -2.79 3.71
CA ALA A 116 3.03 -1.81 4.60
C ALA A 116 4.07 -0.98 3.86
N LEU A 117 3.93 0.35 3.78
CA LEU A 117 4.99 1.23 3.30
C LEU A 117 5.62 1.95 4.48
N VAL A 118 6.92 1.72 4.68
CA VAL A 118 7.66 2.23 5.84
C VAL A 118 8.94 2.90 5.37
N GLY A 119 9.32 4.02 5.97
CA GLY A 119 10.57 4.71 5.67
C GLY A 119 10.58 6.13 6.25
N ALA A 120 11.75 6.72 6.41
CA ALA A 120 11.93 8.08 6.92
C ALA A 120 11.19 9.13 6.05
N LYS A 121 10.93 10.34 6.58
CA LYS A 121 10.19 11.40 5.86
C LYS A 121 10.74 11.70 4.45
N ALA A 122 12.06 11.70 4.27
CA ALA A 122 12.73 12.01 3.00
C ALA A 122 12.98 10.79 2.06
N SER A 123 12.44 9.61 2.41
CA SER A 123 12.67 8.37 1.63
C SER A 123 11.94 8.29 0.28
N GLY A 124 11.02 9.22 0.02
CA GLY A 124 10.28 9.30 -1.24
C GLY A 124 9.03 8.42 -1.30
N LYS A 125 8.38 8.11 -0.15
CA LYS A 125 7.17 7.27 -0.08
C LYS A 125 6.06 7.70 -1.04
N SER A 126 5.64 8.96 -0.99
CA SER A 126 4.55 9.47 -1.84
C SER A 126 4.93 9.42 -3.31
N THR A 127 6.13 9.88 -3.67
CA THR A 127 6.66 9.76 -5.04
C THR A 127 6.71 8.31 -5.51
N TYR A 128 7.15 7.38 -4.66
CA TYR A 128 7.19 5.96 -4.96
C TYR A 128 5.80 5.41 -5.26
N VAL A 129 4.80 5.70 -4.42
CA VAL A 129 3.42 5.21 -4.63
C VAL A 129 2.84 5.75 -5.93
N SER A 130 2.94 7.05 -6.18
CA SER A 130 2.39 7.67 -7.39
C SER A 130 3.01 7.12 -8.67
N VAL A 131 4.34 6.99 -8.68
CA VAL A 131 5.06 6.42 -9.83
C VAL A 131 4.75 4.94 -9.99
N LEU A 132 4.68 4.16 -8.90
CA LEU A 132 4.30 2.75 -8.95
C LEU A 132 2.90 2.55 -9.53
N VAL A 133 1.93 3.36 -9.10
CA VAL A 133 0.56 3.33 -9.64
C VAL A 133 0.56 3.67 -11.13
N ASN A 134 1.32 4.68 -11.54
CA ASN A 134 1.47 5.01 -12.96
C ASN A 134 2.06 3.85 -13.77
N GLU A 135 3.14 3.22 -13.30
CA GLU A 135 3.76 2.08 -13.97
C GLU A 135 2.82 0.87 -14.06
N LEU A 136 2.02 0.62 -13.01
CA LEU A 136 0.99 -0.43 -12.99
C LEU A 136 -0.17 -0.14 -13.95
N ASN A 137 -0.51 1.13 -14.19
CA ASN A 137 -1.51 1.53 -15.19
C ASN A 137 -0.97 1.49 -16.63
N GLN A 138 0.35 1.53 -16.79
CA GLN A 138 1.03 1.60 -18.09
C GLN A 138 1.87 0.34 -18.36
N ARG A 139 3.21 0.48 -18.36
CA ARG A 139 4.18 -0.53 -18.78
C ARG A 139 4.01 -1.88 -18.07
N VAL A 140 3.88 -1.85 -16.75
CA VAL A 140 3.78 -3.07 -15.92
C VAL A 140 2.39 -3.68 -16.08
N GLY A 141 1.34 -2.87 -16.09
CA GLY A 141 -0.03 -3.32 -16.38
C GLY A 141 -0.12 -4.06 -17.71
N GLN A 142 0.47 -3.49 -18.77
CA GLN A 142 0.53 -4.12 -20.08
C GLN A 142 1.27 -5.46 -20.06
N SER A 143 2.42 -5.53 -19.36
CA SER A 143 3.24 -6.73 -19.29
C SER A 143 2.53 -7.88 -18.57
N TYR A 144 1.82 -7.59 -17.48
CA TYR A 144 1.09 -8.57 -16.67
C TYR A 144 -0.38 -8.74 -17.09
N GLN A 145 -0.83 -8.02 -18.11
CA GLN A 145 -2.26 -7.88 -18.48
C GLN A 145 -3.12 -7.51 -17.26
N ALA A 146 -2.56 -6.70 -16.37
CA ALA A 146 -3.15 -6.31 -15.11
C ALA A 146 -3.89 -4.97 -15.26
N VAL A 147 -4.97 -4.83 -14.50
CA VAL A 147 -5.74 -3.58 -14.41
C VAL A 147 -5.77 -3.14 -12.95
N LEU A 148 -5.34 -1.90 -12.71
CA LEU A 148 -5.43 -1.26 -11.40
C LEU A 148 -6.57 -0.24 -11.42
N ALA A 149 -7.41 -0.24 -10.39
CA ALA A 149 -8.52 0.71 -10.27
C ALA A 149 -8.61 1.28 -8.85
N ALA A 150 -8.56 2.61 -8.73
CA ALA A 150 -8.76 3.30 -7.46
C ALA A 150 -10.18 3.04 -6.90
N MET A 151 -10.25 2.70 -5.61
CA MET A 151 -11.47 2.31 -4.91
C MET A 151 -11.95 3.45 -4.00
N GLY A 152 -13.11 4.01 -4.33
CA GLY A 152 -13.71 5.10 -3.58
C GLY A 152 -13.23 6.48 -4.02
N GLN A 153 -14.06 7.49 -3.74
CA GLN A 153 -13.88 8.86 -4.20
C GLN A 153 -12.59 9.50 -3.66
N SER A 154 -12.24 9.26 -2.39
CA SER A 154 -11.04 9.85 -1.78
C SER A 154 -9.74 9.34 -2.41
N THR A 155 -9.65 8.04 -2.70
CA THR A 155 -8.47 7.49 -3.40
C THR A 155 -8.44 8.01 -4.84
N GLN A 156 -9.56 8.04 -5.55
CA GLN A 156 -9.62 8.54 -6.93
C GLN A 156 -9.15 9.99 -7.05
N GLN A 157 -9.62 10.86 -6.14
CA GLN A 157 -9.23 12.27 -6.13
C GLN A 157 -7.73 12.43 -5.83
N ARG A 158 -7.22 11.75 -4.80
CA ARG A 158 -5.79 11.79 -4.44
C ARG A 158 -4.89 11.23 -5.54
N ASP A 159 -5.28 10.12 -6.14
CA ASP A 159 -4.55 9.50 -7.25
C ASP A 159 -4.40 10.45 -8.43
N LYS A 160 -5.50 11.12 -8.79
CA LYS A 160 -5.52 12.14 -9.83
C LYS A 160 -4.62 13.33 -9.49
N GLU A 161 -4.75 13.89 -8.29
CA GLU A 161 -3.93 15.03 -7.84
C GLU A 161 -2.44 14.70 -7.88
N MET A 162 -2.06 13.54 -7.33
CA MET A 162 -0.66 13.07 -7.33
C MET A 162 -0.11 12.86 -8.74
N ALA A 163 -0.93 12.35 -9.66
CA ALA A 163 -0.53 12.17 -11.06
C ALA A 163 -0.37 13.52 -11.77
N GLU A 164 -1.33 14.43 -11.61
CA GLU A 164 -1.27 15.80 -12.17
C GLU A 164 -0.06 16.58 -11.63
N ASP A 165 0.27 16.45 -10.34
CA ASP A 165 1.47 17.06 -9.76
C ASP A 165 2.75 16.54 -10.44
N LEU A 166 2.91 15.22 -10.50
CA LEU A 166 4.17 14.62 -10.96
C LEU A 166 4.38 14.66 -12.48
N TYR A 167 3.33 14.46 -13.27
CA TYR A 167 3.44 14.27 -14.72
C TYR A 167 3.04 15.50 -15.53
N ASP A 168 2.10 16.31 -15.04
CA ASP A 168 1.63 17.50 -15.78
C ASP A 168 2.32 18.77 -15.26
N ARG A 169 2.35 18.95 -13.93
CA ARG A 169 2.95 20.12 -13.28
C ARG A 169 4.46 19.95 -13.03
N LEU A 170 4.98 18.73 -13.17
CA LEU A 170 6.38 18.38 -12.89
C LEU A 170 6.84 18.83 -11.50
N ARG A 171 5.99 18.65 -10.49
CA ARG A 171 6.28 18.97 -9.10
C ARG A 171 6.29 17.73 -8.26
N LEU A 172 7.25 17.66 -7.33
CA LEU A 172 7.21 16.63 -6.31
C LEU A 172 5.99 16.86 -5.42
N PRO A 173 5.34 15.79 -4.94
CA PRO A 173 4.34 15.90 -3.90
C PRO A 173 4.95 16.67 -2.73
N ASP A 174 4.24 17.69 -2.23
CA ASP A 174 4.62 18.36 -1.00
C ASP A 174 4.93 17.32 0.08
N ALA A 175 5.96 17.57 0.90
CA ALA A 175 6.26 16.72 2.03
C ALA A 175 4.95 16.47 2.79
N THR A 176 4.51 15.21 2.83
CA THR A 176 3.17 14.84 3.28
C THR A 176 2.86 15.60 4.56
N ARG A 177 1.99 16.62 4.48
CA ARG A 177 1.66 17.42 5.66
C ARG A 177 1.12 16.43 6.68
N PRO A 178 1.61 16.46 7.94
CA PRO A 178 0.90 15.79 9.01
C PRO A 178 -0.52 16.34 8.94
N ALA A 179 -1.50 15.51 8.59
CA ALA A 179 -2.88 15.89 8.80
C ALA A 179 -2.92 16.34 10.26
N ALA A 180 -3.39 17.55 10.55
CA ALA A 180 -3.22 18.21 11.85
C ALA A 180 -3.79 17.41 13.04
N LEU A 181 -4.36 16.22 12.80
CA LEU A 181 -4.88 15.24 13.76
C LEU A 181 -4.50 13.76 13.43
N GLY A 182 -3.43 13.54 12.65
CA GLY A 182 -2.90 12.22 12.32
C GLY A 182 -3.76 11.43 11.33
N PHE A 183 -3.10 10.60 10.51
CA PHE A 183 -3.69 9.66 9.55
C PHE A 183 -4.18 10.26 8.23
N ASN A 184 -3.39 10.03 7.19
CA ASN A 184 -3.89 10.07 5.82
C ASN A 184 -4.85 8.91 5.57
N ASP A 185 -5.93 9.14 4.83
CA ASP A 185 -6.75 8.05 4.30
C ASP A 185 -5.89 7.09 3.47
N PRO A 186 -6.01 5.77 3.68
CA PRO A 186 -5.30 4.77 2.89
C PRO A 186 -5.69 4.90 1.41
N LEU A 187 -4.72 4.73 0.52
CA LEU A 187 -4.98 4.59 -0.90
C LEU A 187 -5.35 3.14 -1.19
N LEU A 188 -6.55 2.96 -1.73
CA LEU A 188 -7.16 1.66 -1.98
C LEU A 188 -7.22 1.39 -3.48
N TYR A 189 -6.54 0.36 -3.94
CA TYR A 189 -6.57 -0.01 -5.36
C TYR A 189 -7.00 -1.45 -5.54
N ARG A 190 -7.91 -1.72 -6.47
CA ARG A 190 -8.20 -3.08 -6.93
C ARG A 190 -7.23 -3.43 -8.05
N LEU A 191 -6.34 -4.38 -7.77
CA LEU A 191 -5.52 -5.03 -8.78
C LEU A 191 -6.25 -6.25 -9.33
N SER A 192 -6.45 -6.28 -10.65
CA SER A 192 -7.06 -7.39 -11.37
C SER A 192 -6.02 -8.03 -12.28
N VAL A 193 -5.73 -9.31 -12.10
CA VAL A 193 -4.75 -10.05 -12.89
C VAL A 193 -5.38 -11.28 -13.55
N PRO A 194 -4.96 -11.67 -14.76
CA PRO A 194 -5.44 -12.89 -15.37
C PRO A 194 -5.01 -14.11 -14.55
N ARG A 195 -5.94 -15.04 -14.36
CA ARG A 195 -5.70 -16.33 -13.74
C ARG A 195 -5.92 -17.42 -14.79
N ARG A 196 -4.83 -18.06 -15.21
CA ARG A 196 -4.90 -19.28 -16.04
C ARG A 196 -4.99 -20.50 -15.13
N SER A 197 -6.04 -21.30 -15.31
CA SER A 197 -6.27 -22.57 -14.62
C SER A 197 -6.40 -23.69 -15.64
N ARG A 198 -6.16 -24.94 -15.23
CA ARG A 198 -6.46 -26.14 -16.04
C ARG A 198 -7.93 -26.21 -16.47
N MET A 199 -8.82 -25.52 -15.74
CA MET A 199 -10.28 -25.54 -15.96
C MET A 199 -10.81 -24.30 -16.70
N GLY A 200 -9.93 -23.42 -17.21
CA GLY A 200 -10.30 -22.22 -17.96
C GLY A 200 -9.50 -20.96 -17.57
N SER A 201 -9.80 -19.84 -18.22
CA SER A 201 -9.29 -18.51 -17.89
C SER A 201 -10.27 -17.75 -17.00
N GLY A 202 -9.78 -17.07 -15.98
CA GLY A 202 -10.56 -16.14 -15.17
C GLY A 202 -9.72 -14.94 -14.75
N THR A 203 -10.27 -14.10 -13.88
CA THR A 203 -9.57 -12.94 -13.32
C THR A 203 -9.49 -13.10 -11.81
N ARG A 204 -8.33 -12.78 -11.24
CA ARG A 204 -8.15 -12.69 -9.79
C ARG A 204 -8.10 -11.23 -9.42
N HIS A 205 -8.99 -10.83 -8.52
CA HIS A 205 -9.00 -9.49 -7.95
C HIS A 205 -8.35 -9.51 -6.58
N THR A 206 -7.59 -8.47 -6.28
CA THR A 206 -6.93 -8.29 -4.99
C THR A 206 -6.91 -6.81 -4.68
N THR A 207 -7.38 -6.43 -3.50
CA THR A 207 -7.22 -5.04 -3.06
C THR A 207 -5.82 -4.83 -2.51
N LEU A 208 -5.11 -3.84 -3.03
CA LEU A 208 -3.89 -3.28 -2.46
C LEU A 208 -4.27 -2.08 -1.59
N VAL A 209 -3.73 -2.07 -0.37
CA VAL A 209 -3.87 -0.93 0.54
C VAL A 209 -2.49 -0.35 0.78
N PHE A 210 -2.25 0.86 0.26
CA PHE A 210 -1.07 1.65 0.58
C PHE A 210 -1.43 2.68 1.65
N PHE A 211 -0.61 2.73 2.69
CA PHE A 211 -0.82 3.68 3.77
C PHE A 211 0.49 4.39 4.03
N ASP A 212 0.48 5.71 3.85
CA ASP A 212 1.61 6.55 4.19
C ASP A 212 1.55 6.87 5.68
N ALA A 213 2.18 6.00 6.48
CA ALA A 213 2.53 6.37 7.84
C ALA A 213 3.75 7.28 7.75
N ALA A 214 3.58 8.57 8.06
CA ALA A 214 4.70 9.37 8.52
C ALA A 214 5.19 8.76 9.85
N GLY A 215 6.05 7.74 9.77
CA GLY A 215 6.44 6.88 10.89
C GLY A 215 7.18 7.57 12.03
N GLU A 216 7.44 8.88 11.89
CA GLU A 216 8.14 9.71 12.87
C GLU A 216 7.18 10.66 13.61
N ASP A 217 5.95 10.86 13.12
CA ASP A 217 4.99 11.84 13.68
C ASP A 217 3.89 11.20 14.53
N LEU A 218 4.21 10.04 15.13
CA LEU A 218 3.31 9.28 16.02
C LEU A 218 3.38 9.85 17.45
N ALA A 219 3.08 11.14 17.61
CA ALA A 219 3.08 11.80 18.91
C ALA A 219 1.89 11.38 19.81
N GLY A 220 0.85 10.78 19.23
CA GLY A 220 -0.38 10.38 19.93
C GLY A 220 -0.52 8.86 20.14
N ALA A 221 -1.06 8.46 21.29
CA ALA A 221 -1.30 7.05 21.62
C ALA A 221 -2.26 6.35 20.64
N GLU A 222 -3.34 7.02 20.23
CA GLU A 222 -4.27 6.52 19.22
C GLU A 222 -3.59 6.34 17.86
N ALA A 223 -2.64 7.23 17.56
CA ALA A 223 -1.89 7.17 16.33
C ALA A 223 -0.98 5.94 16.29
N MET A 224 -0.25 5.73 17.40
CA MET A 224 0.59 4.56 17.57
C MET A 224 -0.21 3.26 17.52
N ASP A 225 -1.37 3.19 18.17
CA ASP A 225 -2.24 2.00 18.12
C ASP A 225 -2.69 1.69 16.69
N ARG A 226 -3.14 2.70 15.93
CA ARG A 226 -3.57 2.51 14.54
C ARG A 226 -2.42 2.10 13.62
N TYR A 227 -1.24 2.70 13.76
CA TYR A 227 -0.03 2.29 13.05
C TYR A 227 0.37 0.84 13.38
N THR A 228 0.27 0.46 14.64
CA THR A 228 0.62 -0.89 15.08
C THR A 228 -0.37 -1.93 14.53
N ARG A 229 -1.68 -1.62 14.54
CA ARG A 229 -2.71 -2.46 13.92
C ARG A 229 -2.53 -2.57 12.41
N TYR A 230 -2.12 -1.50 11.74
CA TYR A 230 -1.75 -1.52 10.31
C TYR A 230 -0.63 -2.53 10.04
N LEU A 231 0.48 -2.41 10.77
CA LEU A 231 1.62 -3.32 10.60
C LEU A 231 1.25 -4.77 10.90
N SER A 232 0.47 -5.01 11.96
CA SER A 232 -0.07 -6.36 12.25
C SER A 232 -1.02 -6.87 11.16
N ALA A 233 -1.72 -5.99 10.46
CA ALA A 233 -2.58 -6.37 9.35
C ALA A 233 -1.82 -6.66 8.06
N ALA A 234 -0.59 -6.17 7.91
CA ALA A 234 0.19 -6.28 6.68
C ALA A 234 0.48 -7.72 6.24
N ASP A 235 0.30 -7.95 4.95
CA ASP A 235 0.67 -9.16 4.21
C ASP A 235 2.09 -9.08 3.63
N GLY A 236 2.67 -7.89 3.58
CA GLY A 236 4.02 -7.63 3.10
C GLY A 236 4.44 -6.22 3.46
N ILE A 237 5.73 -6.00 3.60
CA ILE A 237 6.28 -4.69 3.96
C ILE A 237 7.26 -4.26 2.87
N VAL A 238 7.17 -3.00 2.45
CA VAL A 238 8.17 -2.30 1.66
C VAL A 238 8.83 -1.27 2.58
N LEU A 239 10.09 -1.51 2.93
CA LEU A 239 10.92 -0.58 3.69
C LEU A 239 11.76 0.23 2.70
N LEU A 240 11.44 1.52 2.57
CA LEU A 240 12.19 2.46 1.75
C LEU A 240 13.40 2.99 2.51
N VAL A 241 14.57 2.81 1.92
CA VAL A 241 15.85 3.28 2.43
C VAL A 241 16.38 4.33 1.47
N ASP A 242 16.54 5.56 1.96
CA ASP A 242 17.21 6.60 1.20
C ASP A 242 18.73 6.42 1.37
N PRO A 243 19.48 6.12 0.30
CA PRO A 243 20.93 5.96 0.41
C PRO A 243 21.62 7.26 0.84
N LEU A 244 21.01 8.42 0.56
CA LEU A 244 21.53 9.72 1.01
C LEU A 244 21.41 9.89 2.51
N GLN A 245 20.73 9.03 3.27
CA GLN A 245 20.70 9.08 4.74
C GLN A 245 21.91 8.36 5.37
N LEU A 246 22.75 7.70 4.56
CA LEU A 246 23.94 6.98 5.01
C LEU A 246 25.19 7.87 4.87
N GLY A 247 25.92 8.11 5.96
CA GLY A 247 27.12 8.97 5.97
C GLY A 247 28.16 8.56 4.93
N SER A 248 28.57 7.28 4.96
CA SER A 248 29.50 6.69 3.98
C SER A 248 29.10 6.86 2.50
N VAL A 249 27.80 6.97 2.18
CA VAL A 249 27.35 7.25 0.81
C VAL A 249 27.54 8.74 0.49
N ARG A 250 27.16 9.63 1.41
CA ARG A 250 27.33 11.08 1.26
C ARG A 250 28.79 11.46 0.98
N ASP A 251 29.72 10.81 1.68
CA ASP A 251 31.16 11.09 1.55
C ASP A 251 31.74 10.67 0.20
N ARG A 252 31.10 9.70 -0.48
CA ARG A 252 31.53 9.16 -1.78
C ARG A 252 30.83 9.80 -2.97
N LEU A 253 29.73 10.52 -2.74
CA LEU A 253 28.99 11.17 -3.82
C LEU A 253 29.70 12.48 -4.22
N PRO A 254 29.84 12.77 -5.52
CA PRO A 254 30.35 14.04 -5.97
C PRO A 254 29.36 15.15 -5.57
N VAL A 255 29.74 15.98 -4.59
CA VAL A 255 28.89 16.99 -3.93
C VAL A 255 28.54 18.17 -4.85
N HIS A 256 29.15 18.26 -6.03
CA HIS A 256 29.21 19.52 -6.78
C HIS A 256 28.07 19.76 -7.79
N ASP A 257 27.33 18.74 -8.23
CA ASP A 257 26.35 18.87 -9.33
C ASP A 257 24.91 18.40 -8.99
N GLY A 258 24.62 18.10 -7.71
CA GLY A 258 23.32 17.57 -7.27
C GLY A 258 22.49 18.54 -6.40
N PRO A 259 21.18 18.28 -6.21
CA PRO A 259 20.37 19.01 -5.24
C PRO A 259 20.96 18.87 -3.83
N PRO A 260 20.68 19.82 -2.92
CA PRO A 260 21.19 19.77 -1.55
C PRO A 260 20.83 18.44 -0.90
N LEU A 261 21.81 17.84 -0.21
CA LEU A 261 21.59 16.59 0.51
C LEU A 261 20.50 16.78 1.58
N PRO A 262 19.58 15.82 1.75
CA PRO A 262 18.53 15.93 2.75
C PRO A 262 19.14 16.02 4.16
N VAL A 263 18.40 16.59 5.11
CA VAL A 263 18.76 16.50 6.54
C VAL A 263 18.84 15.03 6.94
N VAL A 264 19.78 14.69 7.83
CA VAL A 264 19.90 13.33 8.37
C VAL A 264 18.75 13.11 9.35
N GLU A 265 17.91 12.13 9.05
CA GLU A 265 16.72 11.75 9.82
C GLU A 265 16.98 10.48 10.64
N THR A 266 15.91 9.86 11.17
CA THR A 266 16.00 8.61 11.92
C THR A 266 16.76 7.54 11.13
N PRO A 267 17.78 6.89 11.72
CA PRO A 267 18.54 5.86 11.04
C PRO A 267 17.64 4.71 10.56
N PRO A 268 17.76 4.24 9.31
CA PRO A 268 16.93 3.14 8.79
C PRO A 268 17.00 1.86 9.64
N ARG A 269 18.11 1.65 10.35
CA ARG A 269 18.31 0.55 11.30
C ARG A 269 17.37 0.61 12.50
N GLN A 270 17.13 1.80 13.03
CA GLN A 270 16.20 1.99 14.14
C GLN A 270 14.77 1.70 13.69
N ILE A 271 14.37 2.24 12.54
CA ILE A 271 13.06 1.98 11.92
C ILE A 271 12.84 0.46 11.72
N ALA A 272 13.86 -0.25 11.22
CA ALA A 272 13.80 -1.70 11.04
C ALA A 272 13.67 -2.47 12.38
N ALA A 273 14.37 -2.03 13.43
CA ALA A 273 14.30 -2.65 14.76
C ALA A 273 12.91 -2.48 15.38
N ASP A 274 12.38 -1.26 15.34
CA ASP A 274 11.07 -0.92 15.87
C ASP A 274 9.96 -1.67 15.13
N LEU A 275 10.07 -1.73 13.80
CA LEU A 275 9.16 -2.52 12.96
C LEU A 275 9.17 -4.01 13.35
N ALA A 276 10.35 -4.61 13.50
CA ALA A 276 10.47 -6.03 13.87
C ALA A 276 9.90 -6.29 15.28
N ALA A 277 10.19 -5.41 16.24
CA ALA A 277 9.66 -5.49 17.59
C ALA A 277 8.13 -5.40 17.63
N GLN A 278 7.55 -4.42 16.94
CA GLN A 278 6.09 -4.24 16.87
C GLN A 278 5.41 -5.44 16.20
N LEU A 279 5.94 -5.96 15.10
CA LEU A 279 5.37 -7.12 14.41
C LEU A 279 5.39 -8.37 15.31
N ARG A 280 6.48 -8.62 16.04
CA ARG A 280 6.56 -9.73 16.99
C ARG A 280 5.55 -9.59 18.13
N ALA A 281 5.46 -8.40 18.73
CA ALA A 281 4.52 -8.11 19.81
C ALA A 281 3.06 -8.39 19.39
N HIS A 282 2.74 -8.23 18.11
CA HIS A 282 1.43 -8.49 17.53
C HIS A 282 1.28 -9.87 16.88
N GLY A 283 2.04 -10.86 17.33
CA GLY A 283 1.86 -12.26 16.97
C GLY A 283 2.33 -12.64 15.56
N LYS A 284 3.14 -11.79 14.91
CA LYS A 284 3.80 -12.14 13.63
C LYS A 284 5.16 -12.82 13.83
N GLY A 285 5.53 -13.13 15.07
CA GLY A 285 6.69 -13.96 15.37
C GLY A 285 6.41 -15.43 15.01
N GLY A 286 7.27 -16.02 14.19
CA GLY A 286 7.28 -17.46 13.93
C GLY A 286 7.91 -18.25 15.07
N SER A 287 7.97 -19.58 14.92
CA SER A 287 8.48 -20.52 15.93
C SER A 287 9.93 -20.27 16.38
N ARG A 288 10.72 -19.50 15.61
CA ARG A 288 12.10 -19.12 15.93
C ARG A 288 12.25 -17.63 16.31
N GLY A 289 11.15 -16.94 16.64
CA GLY A 289 11.15 -15.51 16.98
C GLY A 289 11.33 -14.55 15.79
N ARG A 290 11.55 -15.06 14.57
CA ARG A 290 11.62 -14.25 13.33
C ARG A 290 10.24 -13.82 12.86
N VAL A 291 10.13 -12.62 12.32
CA VAL A 291 8.89 -12.10 11.74
C VAL A 291 8.55 -12.87 10.47
N SER A 292 7.33 -13.41 10.39
CA SER A 292 6.86 -14.21 9.25
C SER A 292 6.34 -13.36 8.07
N THR A 293 6.07 -12.07 8.30
CA THR A 293 5.66 -11.15 7.23
C THR A 293 6.86 -10.86 6.33
N PRO A 294 6.77 -11.08 5.00
CA PRO A 294 7.87 -10.81 4.10
C PRO A 294 8.16 -9.31 4.00
N ILE A 295 9.44 -8.96 3.95
CA ILE A 295 9.92 -7.58 3.84
C ILE A 295 10.77 -7.40 2.58
N ALA A 296 10.39 -6.41 1.78
CA ALA A 296 11.13 -5.90 0.64
C ALA A 296 11.85 -4.62 1.09
N VAL A 297 13.17 -4.61 1.06
CA VAL A 297 13.95 -3.42 1.43
C VAL A 297 14.42 -2.76 0.14
N ALA A 298 13.92 -1.56 -0.12
CA ALA A 298 14.13 -0.86 -1.38
C ALA A 298 14.98 0.39 -1.18
N VAL A 299 16.17 0.40 -1.78
CA VAL A 299 17.04 1.58 -1.88
C VAL A 299 16.49 2.49 -2.99
N THR A 300 15.91 3.65 -2.64
CA THR A 300 14.97 4.36 -3.52
C THR A 300 15.54 5.38 -4.49
N LYS A 301 16.71 5.95 -4.20
CA LYS A 301 17.37 6.97 -5.03
C LYS A 301 18.59 6.37 -5.71
N SER A 302 18.43 5.17 -6.29
CA SER A 302 19.54 4.43 -6.91
C SER A 302 20.15 5.16 -8.11
N ASP A 303 19.42 6.10 -8.72
CA ASP A 303 19.94 6.99 -9.76
C ASP A 303 21.09 7.87 -9.26
N MET A 304 21.11 8.23 -7.97
CA MET A 304 22.24 8.94 -7.35
C MET A 304 23.47 8.07 -7.22
N LEU A 305 23.30 6.75 -7.22
CA LEU A 305 24.38 5.79 -7.04
C LEU A 305 25.08 5.45 -8.35
N LYS A 306 24.56 5.89 -9.52
CA LYS A 306 25.13 5.59 -10.84
C LYS A 306 26.66 5.73 -10.94
N PRO A 307 27.31 6.77 -10.36
CA PRO A 307 28.78 6.89 -10.39
C PRO A 307 29.54 5.78 -9.64
N LEU A 308 28.85 5.06 -8.75
CA LEU A 308 29.37 3.99 -7.90
C LEU A 308 29.02 2.59 -8.41
N LEU A 309 28.23 2.50 -9.49
CA LEU A 309 27.75 1.23 -10.05
C LEU A 309 28.61 0.78 -11.23
N ASP A 310 28.73 -0.53 -11.41
CA ASP A 310 29.30 -1.11 -12.64
C ASP A 310 28.42 -0.75 -13.86
N PRO A 311 29.00 -0.50 -15.05
CA PRO A 311 28.23 -0.19 -16.26
C PRO A 311 27.18 -1.24 -16.67
N HIS A 312 27.35 -2.49 -16.24
CA HIS A 312 26.43 -3.61 -16.47
C HIS A 312 25.59 -3.96 -15.23
N SER A 313 25.57 -3.08 -14.23
CA SER A 313 24.76 -3.23 -13.04
C SER A 313 23.28 -3.48 -13.38
N PRO A 314 22.65 -4.53 -12.84
CA PRO A 314 21.21 -4.76 -13.00
C PRO A 314 20.34 -3.64 -12.41
N LEU A 315 20.89 -2.72 -11.61
CA LEU A 315 20.17 -1.54 -11.11
C LEU A 315 19.97 -0.44 -12.15
N LEU A 316 20.64 -0.53 -13.31
CA LEU A 316 20.57 0.49 -14.36
C LEU A 316 19.41 0.30 -15.34
N ALA A 317 18.70 -0.82 -15.27
CA ALA A 317 17.63 -1.16 -16.21
C ALA A 317 16.42 -1.82 -15.54
N ASN A 318 15.26 -1.67 -16.18
CA ASN A 318 14.04 -2.36 -15.79
C ASN A 318 14.07 -3.84 -16.15
N ALA A 319 13.49 -4.69 -15.29
CA ALA A 319 13.25 -6.07 -15.65
C ALA A 319 12.24 -6.15 -16.82
N PRO A 320 12.41 -7.09 -17.77
CA PRO A 320 11.59 -7.15 -18.98
C PRO A 320 10.18 -7.71 -18.75
N HIS A 321 9.90 -8.34 -17.60
CA HIS A 321 8.60 -8.94 -17.22
C HIS A 321 7.95 -9.80 -18.33
N THR A 322 8.79 -10.51 -19.10
CA THR A 322 8.37 -11.22 -20.32
C THR A 322 7.26 -12.23 -20.03
N GLY A 323 6.14 -12.10 -20.75
CA GLY A 323 4.99 -13.01 -20.61
C GLY A 323 4.20 -12.81 -19.32
N GLY A 324 4.34 -11.66 -18.65
CA GLY A 324 3.63 -11.35 -17.40
C GLY A 324 4.09 -12.20 -16.24
N ALA A 325 5.38 -12.56 -16.22
CA ALA A 325 6.00 -13.34 -15.17
C ALA A 325 7.14 -12.56 -14.50
N PHE A 326 7.23 -12.70 -13.19
CA PHE A 326 8.26 -12.07 -12.38
C PHE A 326 9.61 -12.76 -12.60
N ASP A 327 10.66 -11.97 -12.83
CA ASP A 327 12.01 -12.44 -13.08
C ASP A 327 12.76 -12.71 -11.77
N GLU A 328 12.78 -13.98 -11.35
CA GLU A 328 13.40 -14.39 -10.09
C GLU A 328 14.93 -14.33 -10.14
N ASP A 329 15.53 -14.61 -11.30
CA ASP A 329 16.98 -14.60 -11.46
C ASP A 329 17.48 -13.15 -11.48
N GLY A 330 16.77 -12.26 -12.19
CA GLY A 330 17.02 -10.81 -12.16
C GLY A 330 16.78 -10.17 -10.79
N ARG A 331 15.85 -10.71 -9.98
CA ARG A 331 15.68 -10.33 -8.57
C ARG A 331 16.91 -10.71 -7.74
N LEU A 332 17.40 -11.95 -7.88
CA LEU A 332 18.57 -12.43 -7.14
C LEU A 332 19.83 -11.61 -7.46
N ALA A 333 20.04 -11.26 -8.73
CA ALA A 333 21.16 -10.43 -9.13
C ALA A 333 21.14 -9.06 -8.43
N VAL A 334 19.99 -8.40 -8.37
CA VAL A 334 19.86 -7.12 -7.64
C VAL A 334 19.98 -7.29 -6.14
N HIS A 335 19.43 -8.38 -5.59
CA HIS A 335 19.55 -8.65 -4.16
C HIS A 335 21.02 -8.68 -3.74
N GLU A 336 21.85 -9.46 -4.45
CA GLU A 336 23.26 -9.60 -4.09
C GLU A 336 24.07 -8.31 -4.36
N GLU A 337 23.77 -7.57 -5.43
CA GLU A 337 24.43 -6.30 -5.68
C GLU A 337 24.12 -5.25 -4.59
N ILE A 338 22.85 -5.07 -4.24
CA ILE A 338 22.45 -4.17 -3.15
C ILE A 338 23.03 -4.64 -1.82
N ARG A 339 23.09 -5.96 -1.58
CA ARG A 339 23.72 -6.53 -0.39
C ARG A 339 25.19 -6.15 -0.29
N SER A 340 25.94 -6.28 -1.40
CA SER A 340 27.35 -5.89 -1.48
C SER A 340 27.51 -4.39 -1.23
N LEU A 341 26.74 -3.56 -1.93
CA LEU A 341 26.77 -2.12 -1.77
C LEU A 341 26.47 -1.69 -0.32
N MET A 342 25.43 -2.24 0.28
CA MET A 342 25.06 -1.94 1.67
C MET A 342 26.07 -2.47 2.70
N ALA A 343 26.83 -3.51 2.38
CA ALA A 343 27.93 -3.99 3.23
C ALA A 343 29.14 -3.06 3.16
N ASP A 344 29.42 -2.49 1.99
CA ASP A 344 30.48 -1.50 1.76
C ASP A 344 30.14 -0.12 2.34
N TRP A 345 28.85 0.14 2.54
CA TRP A 345 28.35 1.28 3.29
C TRP A 345 28.25 0.92 4.77
N ASP A 346 28.22 1.90 5.67
CA ASP A 346 27.97 1.70 7.11
C ASP A 346 26.55 1.12 7.42
N ALA A 347 25.86 0.61 6.41
CA ALA A 347 24.58 -0.08 6.47
C ALA A 347 24.71 -1.61 6.61
N GLY A 348 25.92 -2.19 6.66
CA GLY A 348 26.08 -3.64 6.82
C GLY A 348 25.41 -4.18 8.10
N ALA A 349 25.36 -3.37 9.16
CA ALA A 349 24.66 -3.71 10.39
C ALA A 349 23.12 -3.78 10.21
N LEU A 350 22.55 -2.93 9.36
CA LEU A 350 21.12 -2.95 9.02
C LEU A 350 20.75 -4.25 8.30
N VAL A 351 21.53 -4.65 7.28
CA VAL A 351 21.26 -5.88 6.52
C VAL A 351 21.31 -7.11 7.44
N ARG A 352 22.37 -7.24 8.25
CA ARG A 352 22.49 -8.34 9.21
C ARG A 352 21.32 -8.38 10.20
N GLN A 353 20.90 -7.23 10.70
CA GLN A 353 19.76 -7.15 11.60
C GLN A 353 18.47 -7.63 10.92
N LEU A 354 18.19 -7.17 9.70
CA LEU A 354 17.02 -7.60 8.93
C LEU A 354 17.02 -9.10 8.65
N GLU A 355 18.16 -9.68 8.30
CA GLU A 355 18.33 -11.12 8.09
C GLU A 355 18.02 -11.93 9.37
N LEU A 356 18.46 -11.43 10.52
CA LEU A 356 18.16 -12.02 11.82
C LEU A 356 16.68 -11.84 12.20
N ASP A 357 16.08 -10.71 11.85
CA ASP A 357 14.75 -10.35 12.30
C ASP A 357 13.61 -10.97 11.47
N PHE A 358 13.77 -11.06 10.15
CA PHE A 358 12.71 -11.43 9.22
C PHE A 358 12.96 -12.77 8.54
N ALA A 359 11.94 -13.62 8.47
CA ALA A 359 12.03 -14.94 7.84
C ALA A 359 12.24 -14.88 6.32
N GLU A 360 11.64 -13.87 5.69
CA GLU A 360 11.68 -13.65 4.23
C GLU A 360 12.04 -12.20 3.95
N LEU A 361 13.21 -12.01 3.33
CA LEU A 361 13.80 -10.70 3.02
C LEU A 361 14.27 -10.70 1.55
N SER A 362 14.01 -9.61 0.83
CA SER A 362 14.74 -9.32 -0.42
C SER A 362 15.12 -7.85 -0.47
N LEU A 363 16.34 -7.58 -0.92
CA LEU A 363 16.86 -6.25 -1.18
C LEU A 363 16.56 -5.86 -2.64
N PHE A 364 16.27 -4.58 -2.85
CA PHE A 364 15.96 -3.98 -4.14
C PHE A 364 16.64 -2.62 -4.23
N GLY A 365 16.98 -2.21 -5.44
CA GLY A 365 17.28 -0.82 -5.76
C GLY A 365 16.32 -0.32 -6.81
N LEU A 366 15.79 0.88 -6.62
CA LEU A 366 14.86 1.52 -7.52
C LEU A 366 15.15 3.01 -7.62
N SER A 367 14.61 3.65 -8.64
CA SER A 367 14.56 5.10 -8.78
C SER A 367 13.20 5.49 -9.32
N ALA A 368 12.42 6.24 -8.54
CA ALA A 368 11.10 6.69 -8.97
C ALA A 368 11.19 7.72 -10.11
N LEU A 369 12.18 8.62 -10.05
CA LEU A 369 12.35 9.68 -11.05
C LEU A 369 13.31 9.30 -12.19
N GLY A 370 14.22 8.34 -11.98
CA GLY A 370 15.27 7.96 -12.92
C GLY A 370 16.47 8.91 -12.97
N ALA A 371 16.34 10.09 -12.38
CA ALA A 371 17.35 11.13 -12.26
C ALA A 371 17.06 12.01 -11.03
N PRO A 372 18.08 12.69 -10.46
CA PRO A 372 17.87 13.61 -9.37
C PRO A 372 17.00 14.81 -9.76
N PRO A 373 16.25 15.39 -8.80
CA PRO A 373 15.64 16.71 -8.98
C PRO A 373 16.64 17.78 -9.44
N PRO A 374 16.19 18.82 -10.16
CA PRO A 374 17.05 19.94 -10.53
C PRO A 374 17.68 20.61 -9.31
N ALA A 375 18.97 20.96 -9.40
CA ALA A 375 19.69 21.56 -8.27
C ALA A 375 19.14 22.95 -7.90
N ASP A 376 18.66 23.71 -8.89
CA ASP A 376 18.03 25.03 -8.75
C ASP A 376 16.55 24.98 -8.35
N ALA A 377 15.90 23.83 -8.52
CA ALA A 377 14.51 23.59 -8.13
C ALA A 377 14.32 22.20 -7.48
N PRO A 378 14.79 21.99 -6.23
CA PRO A 378 14.75 20.67 -5.57
C PRO A 378 13.34 20.14 -5.27
N ALA A 379 12.32 20.98 -5.39
CA ALA A 379 10.91 20.61 -5.26
C ALA A 379 10.29 20.15 -6.59
N ASP A 380 11.02 20.27 -7.69
CA ASP A 380 10.52 19.94 -9.03
C ASP A 380 10.97 18.55 -9.48
N VAL A 381 10.19 17.97 -10.36
CA VAL A 381 10.54 16.75 -11.11
C VAL A 381 11.49 17.14 -12.25
N PRO A 382 12.41 16.24 -12.68
CA PRO A 382 13.21 16.48 -13.88
C PRO A 382 12.34 16.90 -15.08
N LYS A 383 12.83 17.87 -15.87
CA LYS A 383 12.10 18.41 -17.04
C LYS A 383 11.71 17.34 -18.08
N SER A 384 12.43 16.22 -18.11
CA SER A 384 12.12 15.06 -18.95
C SER A 384 10.93 14.23 -18.47
N GLY A 385 10.32 14.59 -17.33
CA GLY A 385 9.40 13.76 -16.58
C GLY A 385 10.09 12.60 -15.85
N PRO A 386 9.34 11.87 -15.00
CA PRO A 386 9.83 10.67 -14.34
C PRO A 386 10.21 9.58 -15.35
N ARG A 387 11.36 8.93 -15.16
CA ARG A 387 11.82 7.77 -15.92
C ARG A 387 12.13 6.60 -14.97
N PRO A 388 11.11 5.90 -14.48
CA PRO A 388 11.27 4.99 -13.36
C PRO A 388 12.17 3.80 -13.69
N VAL A 389 12.96 3.39 -12.71
CA VAL A 389 13.82 2.21 -12.76
C VAL A 389 13.46 1.30 -11.59
N ARG A 390 12.99 0.09 -11.90
CA ARG A 390 12.67 -1.03 -11.01
C ARG A 390 11.70 -0.68 -9.87
N VAL A 391 10.85 0.32 -10.07
CA VAL A 391 9.90 0.79 -9.05
C VAL A 391 8.89 -0.29 -8.66
N GLU A 392 8.57 -1.17 -9.60
CA GLU A 392 7.59 -2.24 -9.44
C GLU A 392 8.10 -3.46 -8.67
N ASP A 393 9.41 -3.69 -8.66
CA ASP A 393 10.02 -4.93 -8.20
C ASP A 393 9.64 -5.31 -6.76
N PRO A 394 9.66 -4.38 -5.77
CA PRO A 394 9.29 -4.72 -4.39
C PRO A 394 7.86 -5.22 -4.28
N LEU A 395 6.91 -4.54 -4.94
CA LEU A 395 5.51 -4.93 -4.91
C LEU A 395 5.30 -6.26 -5.63
N LEU A 396 5.85 -6.42 -6.85
CA LEU A 396 5.66 -7.65 -7.63
C LEU A 396 6.23 -8.87 -6.88
N TRP A 397 7.37 -8.73 -6.21
CA TRP A 397 7.92 -9.79 -5.36
C TRP A 397 6.97 -10.15 -4.22
N LEU A 398 6.42 -9.17 -3.50
CA LEU A 398 5.44 -9.43 -2.44
C LEU A 398 4.18 -10.14 -2.98
N LEU A 399 3.70 -9.77 -4.16
CA LEU A 399 2.57 -10.42 -4.82
C LEU A 399 2.90 -11.88 -5.22
N VAL A 400 4.12 -12.14 -5.70
CA VAL A 400 4.64 -13.49 -5.96
C VAL A 400 4.68 -14.32 -4.68
N ARG A 401 5.21 -13.79 -3.57
CA ARG A 401 5.25 -14.49 -2.26
C ARG A 401 3.86 -14.87 -1.77
N ARG A 402 2.82 -14.17 -2.24
CA ARG A 402 1.40 -14.47 -1.95
C ARG A 402 0.71 -15.32 -3.04
N GLY A 403 1.45 -15.78 -4.04
CA GLY A 403 0.95 -16.65 -5.11
C GLY A 403 -0.04 -15.95 -6.05
N LEU A 404 0.09 -14.63 -6.22
CA LEU A 404 -0.79 -13.82 -7.08
C LEU A 404 -0.25 -13.67 -8.49
N LEU A 405 1.07 -13.72 -8.68
CA LEU A 405 1.73 -13.58 -9.98
C LEU A 405 2.57 -14.83 -10.30
N PRO A 406 2.70 -15.19 -11.59
CA PRO A 406 3.59 -16.27 -12.00
C PRO A 406 5.06 -15.83 -11.91
N VAL A 407 5.95 -16.82 -11.78
CA VAL A 407 7.40 -16.62 -11.65
C VAL A 407 8.10 -17.31 -12.80
N ARG A 408 9.11 -16.64 -13.35
CA ARG A 408 10.06 -17.21 -14.29
C ARG A 408 11.42 -17.34 -13.60
N SER A 409 12.02 -18.52 -13.73
CA SER A 409 13.43 -18.78 -13.40
C SER A 409 13.98 -19.72 -14.46
N ALA A 410 15.24 -19.55 -14.84
CA ALA A 410 15.94 -20.33 -15.85
C ALA A 410 15.91 -21.86 -15.57
N GLY A 411 15.69 -22.28 -14.32
CA GLY A 411 15.74 -23.68 -13.90
C GLY A 411 14.47 -24.53 -14.07
N LYS A 412 13.29 -23.95 -14.35
CA LYS A 412 12.01 -24.70 -14.44
C LYS A 412 11.50 -24.92 -15.87
N GLY A 413 12.43 -25.09 -16.79
CA GLY A 413 12.17 -25.42 -18.20
C GLY A 413 12.63 -26.82 -18.61
N ARG A 414 12.56 -27.84 -17.75
CA ARG A 414 12.78 -29.25 -18.12
C ARG A 414 12.40 -30.18 -16.96
N VAL A 415 11.13 -30.60 -16.90
CA VAL A 415 10.71 -32.00 -16.69
C VAL A 415 9.29 -32.08 -17.28
N LYS A 416 9.14 -32.85 -18.36
CA LYS A 416 7.84 -33.29 -18.88
C LYS A 416 7.33 -34.44 -18.03
#